data_AF-A0A7Y4CK40-F1
#
_entry.id   AF-A0A7Y4CK40-F1
#
_cell.length_a   1.000
_cell.length_b   1.000
_cell.length_c   1.000
_cell.angle_alpha   90.00
_cell.angle_beta   90.00
_cell.angle_gamma   90.00
#
_symmetry.space_group_name_H-M   'P 1'
#
loop_
_entity.id
_entity.type
_entity.pdbx_description
1 polymer ?
#
loop_
_entity_poly.entity_id
_entity_poly.type
_entity_poly.pdbx_seq_one_letter_code
_entity_poly.pdbx_strand_id
1 'polypeptide(L)'
;MKYYRNALLALPLILLAGCQSGSNTMKKQLPQPKADYVFSSAKLGELYQEREEIQEAFRLTYDGVKYEKVMFAEDISEQQKVIRLVDRLGQTIDVYLPDAGVDTCGIYKEGNFYDAFECNAAQRSVSNETTLIQTTTSDRKRPIEFEFYTEALDYVTTLGSTVLTRSLQDNKVTITTSFAFQAFYRDRFNKPGVGERIDSTLGASTYSQLFDIVKLSQGRDMTLKFDNHIGGSADDEINMYTGRMIHSNKMTTIVTPRGSVFSGGTDLFAAGYPRILERADTSKAIEQNKQVGVHSWAEGDKTAKEFPYTNESHRSQATYFKKVMGDKGIAFYMFTLNSAPASGEHWMTKADSDKYSFITRIE
;
A
#
# COMPACT_ATOMS: atom_id res chain seq x y z
N MET A 1 -9.76 17.15 -7.14
CA MET A 1 -10.93 16.42 -6.60
C MET A 1 -12.16 16.38 -7.53
N LYS A 2 -12.15 17.00 -8.72
CA LYS A 2 -13.26 16.90 -9.70
C LYS A 2 -13.56 15.46 -10.15
N TYR A 3 -12.58 14.55 -10.05
CA TYR A 3 -12.71 13.15 -10.44
C TYR A 3 -13.44 12.29 -9.39
N TYR A 4 -13.26 12.54 -8.09
CA TYR A 4 -13.97 11.82 -7.02
C TYR A 4 -15.48 12.15 -6.95
N ARG A 5 -15.90 13.29 -7.53
CA ARG A 5 -17.34 13.61 -7.74
C ARG A 5 -18.03 12.69 -8.76
N ASN A 6 -17.28 12.01 -9.62
CA ASN A 6 -17.83 11.20 -10.72
C ASN A 6 -17.67 9.69 -10.51
N ALA A 7 -17.09 9.24 -9.39
CA ALA A 7 -16.96 7.81 -9.06
C ALA A 7 -18.16 7.24 -8.28
N LEU A 8 -19.25 8.00 -8.17
CA LEU A 8 -20.54 7.52 -7.69
C LEU A 8 -21.55 7.66 -8.81
N LEU A 9 -22.16 6.53 -9.20
CA LEU A 9 -23.26 6.31 -10.16
C LEU A 9 -22.82 5.70 -11.50
N ALA A 10 -23.01 4.38 -11.61
CA ALA A 10 -24.08 3.78 -12.40
C ALA A 10 -23.66 2.41 -12.93
N LEU A 11 -24.50 1.39 -12.70
CA LEU A 11 -25.07 0.60 -13.81
C LEU A 11 -26.31 -0.16 -13.31
N PRO A 12 -27.37 -0.26 -14.13
CA PRO A 12 -28.64 -0.82 -13.73
C PRO A 12 -28.63 -2.36 -13.79
N LEU A 13 -29.40 -2.98 -12.90
CA LEU A 13 -29.79 -4.38 -12.98
C LEU A 13 -30.51 -4.66 -14.30
N ILE A 14 -30.01 -5.61 -15.07
CA ILE A 14 -30.82 -6.37 -16.02
C ILE A 14 -30.91 -7.80 -15.46
N LEU A 15 -32.08 -8.10 -14.89
CA LEU A 15 -32.51 -9.46 -14.58
C LEU A 15 -32.86 -10.16 -15.89
N LEU A 16 -32.10 -11.20 -16.25
CA LEU A 16 -32.58 -12.22 -17.18
C LEU A 16 -32.55 -13.57 -16.46
N ALA A 17 -33.76 -14.02 -16.12
CA ALA A 17 -34.01 -15.39 -15.71
C ALA A 17 -33.82 -16.32 -16.90
N GLY A 18 -33.05 -17.38 -16.70
CA GLY A 18 -32.90 -18.47 -17.66
C GLY A 18 -32.76 -19.79 -16.91
N CYS A 19 -33.87 -20.53 -16.82
CA CYS A 19 -33.86 -21.93 -16.44
C CYS A 19 -33.35 -22.77 -17.62
N GLN A 20 -32.36 -23.65 -17.41
CA GLN A 20 -32.37 -24.95 -18.09
C GLN A 20 -31.55 -26.02 -17.38
N SER A 21 -32.20 -27.18 -17.29
CA SER A 21 -31.74 -28.45 -16.73
C SER A 21 -30.66 -29.10 -17.59
N GLY A 22 -29.71 -29.78 -16.96
CA GLY A 22 -28.67 -30.53 -17.64
C GLY A 22 -27.71 -31.21 -16.65
N SER A 23 -28.00 -32.47 -16.33
CA SER A 23 -27.13 -33.38 -15.60
C SER A 23 -25.90 -33.71 -16.47
N ASN A 24 -24.71 -33.31 -16.04
CA ASN A 24 -23.46 -33.91 -16.51
C ASN A 24 -22.37 -33.77 -15.45
N THR A 25 -21.91 -34.89 -14.92
CA THR A 25 -20.79 -35.02 -13.97
C THR A 25 -19.46 -34.87 -14.71
N MET A 26 -19.19 -33.67 -15.23
CA MET A 26 -17.82 -33.17 -15.35
C MET A 26 -17.46 -32.55 -14.01
N LYS A 27 -16.24 -32.76 -13.49
CA LYS A 27 -15.72 -31.93 -12.38
C LYS A 27 -15.83 -30.47 -12.84
N LYS A 28 -16.88 -29.78 -12.39
CA LYS A 28 -17.16 -28.40 -12.75
C LYS A 28 -15.95 -27.60 -12.31
N GLN A 29 -15.12 -27.18 -13.27
CA GLN A 29 -14.02 -26.28 -12.96
C GLN A 29 -14.66 -25.07 -12.28
N LEU A 30 -14.23 -24.80 -11.05
CA LEU A 30 -14.68 -23.60 -10.33
C LEU A 30 -14.56 -22.43 -11.30
N PRO A 31 -15.60 -21.59 -11.44
CA PRO A 31 -15.51 -20.46 -12.34
C PRO A 31 -14.29 -19.63 -11.95
N GLN A 32 -13.51 -19.21 -12.94
CA GLN A 32 -12.27 -18.44 -12.78
C GLN A 32 -12.34 -17.20 -13.65
N PRO A 33 -11.76 -16.08 -13.22
CA PRO A 33 -11.69 -14.87 -14.03
C PRO A 33 -10.82 -15.07 -15.27
N LYS A 34 -11.18 -14.36 -16.33
CA LYS A 34 -10.34 -14.25 -17.53
C LYS A 34 -9.18 -13.29 -17.26
N ALA A 35 -8.00 -13.65 -17.77
CA ALA A 35 -6.79 -12.82 -17.73
C ALA A 35 -6.68 -11.98 -19.01
N ASP A 36 -7.66 -11.12 -19.27
CA ASP A 36 -7.82 -10.32 -20.49
C ASP A 36 -8.00 -8.82 -20.19
N TYR A 37 -7.58 -8.37 -19.01
CA TYR A 37 -7.50 -6.94 -18.68
C TYR A 37 -6.35 -6.27 -19.44
N VAL A 38 -6.55 -5.01 -19.86
CA VAL A 38 -5.55 -4.27 -20.64
C VAL A 38 -4.92 -3.18 -19.76
N PHE A 39 -3.78 -3.49 -19.15
CA PHE A 39 -2.93 -2.49 -18.50
C PHE A 39 -2.37 -1.53 -19.55
N SER A 40 -2.52 -0.22 -19.35
CA SER A 40 -2.09 0.79 -20.31
C SER A 40 -1.42 1.98 -19.64
N SER A 41 -0.49 2.63 -20.35
CA SER A 41 0.13 3.86 -19.87
C SER A 41 -0.88 5.01 -19.73
N ALA A 42 -1.97 4.99 -20.50
CA ALA A 42 -3.05 5.98 -20.40
C ALA A 42 -3.78 5.86 -19.06
N LYS A 43 -4.27 4.67 -18.70
CA LYS A 43 -4.90 4.42 -17.40
C LYS A 43 -3.94 4.68 -16.25
N LEU A 44 -2.67 4.27 -16.37
CA LEU A 44 -1.65 4.60 -15.38
C LEU A 44 -1.45 6.11 -15.21
N GLY A 45 -1.47 6.89 -16.31
CA GLY A 45 -1.38 8.34 -16.27
C GLY A 45 -2.57 8.99 -15.56
N GLU A 46 -3.79 8.52 -15.83
CA GLU A 46 -5.00 8.97 -15.12
C GLU A 46 -4.90 8.67 -13.63
N LEU A 47 -4.53 7.44 -13.27
CA LEU A 47 -4.38 7.05 -11.87
C LEU A 47 -3.35 7.95 -11.19
N TYR A 48 -2.18 8.15 -11.81
CA TYR A 48 -1.11 8.96 -11.23
C TYR A 48 -1.53 10.42 -11.03
N GLN A 49 -2.26 11.00 -11.98
CA GLN A 49 -2.80 12.36 -11.86
C GLN A 49 -3.75 12.47 -10.65
N GLU A 50 -4.63 11.49 -10.43
CA GLU A 50 -5.51 11.47 -9.26
C GLU A 50 -4.72 11.46 -7.93
N ARG A 51 -3.58 10.76 -7.87
CA ARG A 51 -2.76 10.69 -6.65
C ARG A 51 -1.84 11.90 -6.49
N GLU A 52 -1.44 12.56 -7.57
CA GLU A 52 -0.75 13.86 -7.50
C GLU A 52 -1.67 14.91 -6.85
N GLU A 53 -2.98 14.91 -7.15
CA GLU A 53 -3.93 15.81 -6.47
C GLU A 53 -3.97 15.55 -4.95
N ILE A 54 -3.85 14.30 -4.51
CA ILE A 54 -3.76 13.94 -3.08
C ILE A 54 -2.43 14.40 -2.48
N GLN A 55 -1.32 14.29 -3.21
CA GLN A 55 -0.01 14.77 -2.75
C GLN A 55 0.00 16.28 -2.50
N GLU A 56 -0.80 17.05 -3.24
CA GLU A 56 -0.89 18.51 -3.10
C GLU A 56 -2.06 18.96 -2.19
N ALA A 57 -2.78 18.00 -1.61
CA ALA A 57 -4.01 18.26 -0.87
C ALA A 57 -3.82 18.82 0.53
N PHE A 58 -2.60 18.80 1.08
CA PHE A 58 -2.28 19.22 2.43
C PHE A 58 -1.16 20.26 2.43
N ARG A 59 -1.39 21.39 3.08
CA ARG A 59 -0.47 22.53 3.18
C ARG A 59 -0.33 22.96 4.62
N LEU A 60 0.87 22.83 5.16
CA LEU A 60 1.20 23.26 6.51
C LEU A 60 2.17 24.44 6.45
N THR A 61 1.83 25.53 7.11
CA THR A 61 2.79 26.54 7.55
C THR A 61 3.04 26.35 9.05
N TYR A 62 4.28 26.04 9.41
CA TYR A 62 4.71 25.89 10.80
C TYR A 62 5.99 26.67 11.04
N ASP A 63 5.97 27.57 12.02
CA ASP A 63 7.13 28.40 12.39
C ASP A 63 7.74 29.15 11.18
N GLY A 64 6.86 29.65 10.30
CA GLY A 64 7.25 30.36 9.07
C GLY A 64 7.70 29.48 7.90
N VAL A 65 7.80 28.16 8.08
CA VAL A 65 8.19 27.21 7.03
C VAL A 65 6.95 26.58 6.40
N LYS A 66 6.88 26.56 5.07
CA LYS A 66 5.77 25.96 4.30
C LYS A 66 6.13 24.56 3.80
N TYR A 67 5.30 23.59 4.13
CA TYR A 67 5.34 22.22 3.64
C TYR A 67 4.09 22.00 2.77
N GLU A 68 4.28 21.79 1.48
CA GLU A 68 3.21 21.91 0.47
C GLU A 68 2.94 20.58 -0.26
N LYS A 69 3.67 19.52 0.08
CA LYS A 69 3.53 18.21 -0.56
C LYS A 69 3.55 17.07 0.46
N VAL A 70 2.61 16.13 0.34
CA VAL A 70 2.60 14.87 1.08
C VAL A 70 3.56 13.88 0.42
N MET A 71 4.48 13.34 1.21
CA MET A 71 5.38 12.26 0.79
C MET A 71 4.80 10.88 1.14
N PHE A 72 4.29 10.74 2.36
CA PHE A 72 3.82 9.48 2.92
C PHE A 72 2.66 9.74 3.87
N ALA A 73 1.79 8.76 4.04
CA ALA A 73 0.79 8.75 5.08
C ALA A 73 0.51 7.32 5.55
N GLU A 74 0.14 7.18 6.82
CA GLU A 74 -0.19 5.89 7.42
C GLU A 74 -1.33 6.05 8.42
N ASP A 75 -2.21 5.05 8.47
CA ASP A 75 -3.21 4.94 9.52
C ASP A 75 -2.56 4.34 10.78
N ILE A 76 -2.68 5.06 11.90
CA ILE A 76 -2.31 4.58 13.23
C ILE A 76 -3.46 3.75 13.80
N SER A 77 -4.69 4.20 13.56
CA SER A 77 -5.94 3.54 13.86
C SER A 77 -7.00 4.02 12.86
N GLU A 78 -8.25 3.53 12.98
CA GLU A 78 -9.36 3.97 12.12
C GLU A 78 -9.60 5.49 12.16
N GLN A 79 -9.22 6.16 13.25
CA GLN A 79 -9.50 7.59 13.49
C GLN A 79 -8.23 8.44 13.66
N GLN A 80 -7.06 7.85 13.48
CA GLN A 80 -5.78 8.53 13.72
C GLN A 80 -4.83 8.20 12.59
N LYS A 81 -4.22 9.23 12.00
CA LYS A 81 -3.24 9.07 10.93
C LYS A 81 -2.04 9.96 11.14
N VAL A 82 -0.93 9.58 10.50
CA VAL A 82 0.30 10.38 10.45
C VAL A 82 0.63 10.67 9.00
N ILE A 83 0.96 11.93 8.71
CA ILE A 83 1.20 12.44 7.36
C ILE A 83 2.57 13.10 7.32
N ARG A 84 3.48 12.63 6.46
CA ARG A 84 4.77 13.27 6.22
C ARG A 84 4.64 14.30 5.12
N LEU A 85 4.87 15.56 5.45
CA LEU A 85 4.94 16.66 4.50
C LEU A 85 6.39 17.06 4.22
N VAL A 86 6.63 17.67 3.06
CA VAL A 86 7.96 18.16 2.65
C VAL A 86 7.89 19.61 2.17
N ASP A 87 8.94 20.38 2.50
CA ASP A 87 9.12 21.74 2.02
C ASP A 87 9.89 21.80 0.69
N ARG A 88 10.09 23.01 0.16
CA ARG A 88 10.82 23.24 -1.10
C ARG A 88 12.31 22.92 -1.04
N LEU A 89 12.87 22.81 0.17
CA LEU A 89 14.28 22.48 0.42
C LEU A 89 14.47 20.98 0.69
N GLY A 90 13.41 20.18 0.68
CA GLY A 90 13.44 18.75 0.98
C GLY A 90 13.41 18.42 2.48
N GLN A 91 13.16 19.41 3.35
CA GLN A 91 13.00 19.16 4.78
C GLN A 91 11.61 18.58 5.05
N THR A 92 11.55 17.54 5.86
CA THR A 92 10.31 16.84 6.16
C THR A 92 9.79 17.15 7.55
N ILE A 93 8.48 17.02 7.72
CA ILE A 93 7.79 17.12 9.00
C ILE A 93 6.64 16.11 9.04
N ASP A 94 6.43 15.49 10.20
CA ASP A 94 5.31 14.57 10.38
C ASP A 94 4.19 15.28 11.13
N VAL A 95 2.97 15.16 10.62
CA VAL A 95 1.75 15.69 11.24
C VAL A 95 0.95 14.51 11.75
N TYR A 96 0.78 14.44 13.06
CA TYR A 96 -0.21 13.57 13.69
C TYR A 96 -1.58 14.25 13.61
N LEU A 97 -2.51 13.60 12.91
CA LEU A 97 -3.82 14.14 12.58
C LEU A 97 -4.92 13.14 12.95
N PRO A 98 -5.50 13.23 14.15
CA PRO A 98 -6.71 12.51 14.51
C PRO A 98 -7.96 13.13 13.85
N ASP A 99 -9.03 12.33 13.80
CA ASP A 99 -10.39 12.81 13.54
C ASP A 99 -10.79 13.87 14.58
N ALA A 100 -11.69 14.76 14.18
CA ALA A 100 -12.10 15.88 15.02
C ALA A 100 -12.70 15.38 16.35
N GLY A 101 -12.06 15.75 17.47
CA GLY A 101 -12.52 15.39 18.82
C GLY A 101 -11.99 14.06 19.36
N VAL A 102 -11.16 13.33 18.59
CA VAL A 102 -10.55 12.07 19.05
C VAL A 102 -9.31 12.33 19.90
N ASP A 103 -8.43 13.24 19.48
CA ASP A 103 -7.20 13.60 20.19
C ASP A 103 -6.72 15.00 19.76
N THR A 104 -5.65 15.50 20.38
CA THR A 104 -4.89 16.67 19.93
C THR A 104 -4.04 16.35 18.71
N CYS A 105 -3.82 17.33 17.84
CA CYS A 105 -2.88 17.18 16.73
C CYS A 105 -1.46 17.42 17.21
N GLY A 106 -0.49 17.00 16.41
CA GLY A 106 0.91 17.16 16.76
C GLY A 106 1.81 17.35 15.57
N ILE A 107 2.80 18.22 15.73
CA ILE A 107 3.93 18.34 14.83
C ILE A 107 5.10 17.53 15.40
N TYR A 108 5.62 16.60 14.61
CA TYR A 108 6.76 15.78 14.97
C TYR A 108 7.96 16.00 14.03
N LYS A 109 9.14 16.02 14.63
CA LYS A 109 10.44 15.87 13.96
C LYS A 109 11.27 14.85 14.71
N GLU A 110 12.08 14.08 13.98
CA GLU A 110 12.96 13.09 14.61
C GLU A 110 13.90 13.74 15.63
N GLY A 111 14.14 13.04 16.74
CA GLY A 111 14.89 13.56 17.89
C GLY A 111 14.00 13.99 19.05
N ASN A 112 12.87 13.29 19.26
CA ASN A 112 11.89 13.55 20.32
C ASN A 112 11.32 14.99 20.31
N PHE A 113 11.18 15.58 19.13
CA PHE A 113 10.46 16.83 18.97
C PHE A 113 8.99 16.55 18.74
N TYR A 114 8.13 16.92 19.70
CA TYR A 114 6.69 16.91 19.55
C TYR A 114 6.12 18.26 20.01
N ASP A 115 5.29 18.88 19.19
CA ASP A 115 4.65 20.17 19.46
C ASP A 115 3.14 20.03 19.19
N ALA A 116 2.38 19.82 20.26
CA ALA A 116 0.94 19.59 20.18
C ALA A 116 0.18 20.88 19.83
N PHE A 117 -0.97 20.75 19.19
CA PHE A 117 -1.89 21.87 18.96
C PHE A 117 -3.35 21.40 18.92
N GLU A 118 -4.25 22.31 19.28
CA GLU A 118 -5.69 22.06 19.24
C GLU A 118 -6.19 21.94 17.80
N CYS A 119 -6.85 20.83 17.49
CA CYS A 119 -7.43 20.57 16.17
C CYS A 119 -8.81 19.92 16.23
N ASN A 120 -9.52 20.13 17.35
CA ASN A 120 -10.90 19.72 17.53
C ASN A 120 -11.85 20.45 16.54
N ALA A 121 -13.13 20.07 16.54
CA ALA A 121 -14.12 20.63 15.62
C ALA A 121 -14.23 22.17 15.69
N ALA A 122 -13.99 22.79 16.87
CA ALA A 122 -14.04 24.24 17.01
C ALA A 122 -12.84 24.96 16.38
N GLN A 123 -11.72 24.26 16.15
CA GLN A 123 -10.54 24.79 15.48
C GLN A 123 -10.53 24.56 13.96
N ARG A 124 -11.50 23.80 13.44
CA ARG A 124 -11.62 23.49 12.03
C ARG A 124 -12.63 24.42 11.37
N SER A 125 -12.14 25.36 10.57
CA SER A 125 -12.97 26.20 9.73
C SER A 125 -13.14 25.52 8.37
N VAL A 126 -14.35 25.11 8.03
CA VAL A 126 -14.65 24.49 6.73
C VAL A 126 -15.25 25.54 5.79
N SER A 127 -14.65 25.73 4.63
CA SER A 127 -15.14 26.62 3.57
C SER A 127 -15.05 25.90 2.22
N ASN A 128 -16.17 25.81 1.52
CA ASN A 128 -16.31 25.02 0.29
C ASN A 128 -15.92 23.53 0.52
N GLU A 129 -14.73 23.15 0.07
CA GLU A 129 -14.18 21.79 0.10
C GLU A 129 -12.86 21.74 0.90
N THR A 130 -12.46 22.83 1.55
CA THR A 130 -11.23 22.92 2.34
C THR A 130 -11.52 23.06 3.83
N THR A 131 -10.67 22.44 4.63
CA THR A 131 -10.60 22.60 6.06
C THR A 131 -9.33 23.38 6.40
N LEU A 132 -9.48 24.45 7.19
CA LEU A 132 -8.40 25.25 7.74
C LEU A 132 -8.34 25.10 9.25
N ILE A 133 -7.14 24.82 9.77
CA ILE A 133 -6.81 24.85 11.18
C ILE A 133 -5.78 25.95 11.39
N GLN A 134 -6.17 27.02 12.09
CA GLN A 134 -5.29 28.15 12.36
C GLN A 134 -5.20 28.39 13.86
N THR A 135 -4.04 28.10 14.45
CA THR A 135 -3.86 28.09 15.90
C THR A 135 -2.39 28.31 16.28
N THR A 136 -2.06 28.12 17.55
CA THR A 136 -0.68 28.08 18.04
C THR A 136 -0.42 26.77 18.77
N THR A 137 0.83 26.29 18.73
CA THR A 137 1.21 25.09 19.48
C THR A 137 1.14 25.31 20.99
N SER A 138 0.77 24.27 21.72
CA SER A 138 0.48 24.32 23.15
C SER A 138 1.69 24.75 23.97
N ASP A 139 2.86 24.18 23.69
CA ASP A 139 4.07 24.39 24.51
C ASP A 139 4.91 25.55 23.98
N ARG A 140 5.23 25.53 22.68
CA ARG A 140 6.18 26.49 22.08
C ARG A 140 5.52 27.76 21.57
N LYS A 141 4.18 27.84 21.58
CA LYS A 141 3.40 28.99 21.10
C LYS A 141 3.74 29.39 19.66
N ARG A 142 4.09 28.41 18.83
CA ARG A 142 4.42 28.62 17.42
C ARG A 142 3.16 28.69 16.57
N PRO A 143 3.07 29.61 15.60
CA PRO A 143 1.92 29.69 14.72
C PRO A 143 1.82 28.45 13.84
N ILE A 144 0.59 27.96 13.67
CA ILE A 144 0.19 26.88 12.80
C ILE A 144 -0.89 27.40 11.86
N GLU A 145 -0.70 27.16 10.57
CA GLU A 145 -1.75 27.25 9.56
C GLU A 145 -1.73 25.93 8.78
N PHE A 146 -2.74 25.10 8.96
CA PHE A 146 -2.85 23.80 8.30
C PHE A 146 -4.13 23.76 7.48
N GLU A 147 -3.97 23.86 6.17
CA GLU A 147 -5.04 23.80 5.19
C GLU A 147 -5.01 22.46 4.46
N PHE A 148 -6.15 21.83 4.30
CA PHE A 148 -6.26 20.64 3.46
C PHE A 148 -7.63 20.49 2.84
N TYR A 149 -7.70 19.76 1.72
CA TYR A 149 -8.98 19.34 1.15
C TYR A 149 -9.66 18.32 2.06
N THR A 150 -10.92 18.56 2.42
CA THR A 150 -11.63 17.77 3.44
C THR A 150 -11.72 16.30 3.05
N GLU A 151 -12.10 16.00 1.80
CA GLU A 151 -12.20 14.62 1.30
C GLU A 151 -10.84 13.91 1.20
N ALA A 152 -9.73 14.66 1.13
CA ALA A 152 -8.42 14.06 1.01
C ALA A 152 -8.02 13.26 2.26
N LEU A 153 -8.66 13.47 3.40
CA LEU A 153 -8.45 12.65 4.61
C LEU A 153 -8.75 11.17 4.38
N ASP A 154 -9.74 10.86 3.54
CA ASP A 154 -10.17 9.49 3.26
C ASP A 154 -9.21 8.78 2.30
N TYR A 155 -8.43 9.55 1.53
CA TYR A 155 -7.58 9.02 0.46
C TYR A 155 -6.08 9.25 0.69
N VAL A 156 -5.66 10.04 1.67
CA VAL A 156 -4.24 10.39 1.84
C VAL A 156 -3.35 9.16 2.07
N THR A 157 -3.87 8.11 2.72
CA THR A 157 -3.12 6.87 2.98
C THR A 157 -2.96 5.98 1.75
N THR A 158 -3.67 6.26 0.64
CA THR A 158 -3.41 5.64 -0.68
C THR A 158 -2.01 5.94 -1.21
N LEU A 159 -1.35 6.99 -0.70
CA LEU A 159 0.06 7.27 -0.98
C LEU A 159 0.99 6.21 -0.38
N GLY A 160 0.60 5.61 0.74
CA GLY A 160 1.37 4.63 1.51
C GLY A 160 2.51 5.25 2.32
N SER A 161 3.24 4.37 3.02
CA SER A 161 4.30 4.73 3.97
C SER A 161 5.59 3.93 3.79
N THR A 162 5.65 3.09 2.75
CA THR A 162 6.84 2.28 2.44
C THR A 162 7.87 3.13 1.71
N VAL A 163 9.06 3.25 2.32
CA VAL A 163 10.20 3.97 1.75
C VAL A 163 11.09 2.97 1.00
N LEU A 164 11.52 3.33 -0.22
CA LEU A 164 12.47 2.56 -1.00
C LEU A 164 13.84 3.24 -1.01
N THR A 165 14.83 2.61 -0.39
CA THR A 165 16.21 3.11 -0.39
C THR A 165 17.04 2.37 -1.41
N ARG A 166 17.64 3.10 -2.35
CA ARG A 166 18.54 2.56 -3.36
C ARG A 166 19.99 2.58 -2.87
N SER A 167 20.68 1.45 -2.95
CA SER A 167 22.13 1.34 -2.83
C SER A 167 22.73 0.72 -4.09
N LEU A 168 23.97 1.08 -4.40
CA LEU A 168 24.72 0.57 -5.56
C LEU A 168 26.05 0.01 -5.07
N GLN A 169 26.27 -1.27 -5.30
CA GLN A 169 27.53 -1.96 -4.99
C GLN A 169 27.85 -2.94 -6.13
N ASP A 170 29.10 -2.95 -6.60
CA ASP A 170 29.58 -3.86 -7.65
C ASP A 170 28.67 -3.90 -8.91
N ASN A 171 28.20 -2.73 -9.33
CA ASN A 171 27.25 -2.53 -10.44
C ASN A 171 25.87 -3.20 -10.27
N LYS A 172 25.55 -3.68 -9.07
CA LYS A 172 24.24 -4.21 -8.68
C LYS A 172 23.50 -3.21 -7.84
N VAL A 173 22.22 -3.05 -8.12
CA VAL A 173 21.34 -2.14 -7.38
C VAL A 173 20.54 -2.95 -6.38
N THR A 174 20.63 -2.57 -5.10
CA THR A 174 19.74 -3.08 -4.06
C THR A 174 18.76 -2.00 -3.68
N ILE A 175 17.49 -2.37 -3.61
CA ILE A 175 16.38 -1.55 -3.17
C ILE A 175 15.91 -2.15 -1.86
N THR A 176 15.97 -1.40 -0.77
CA THR A 176 15.60 -1.89 0.56
C THR A 176 14.39 -1.12 1.06
N THR A 177 13.36 -1.85 1.49
CA THR A 177 12.15 -1.25 2.06
C THR A 177 12.40 -0.84 3.52
N SER A 178 11.76 0.25 3.94
CA SER A 178 11.67 0.64 5.35
C SER A 178 10.35 1.38 5.60
N PHE A 179 10.00 1.58 6.86
CA PHE A 179 8.79 2.29 7.25
C PHE A 179 9.07 3.78 7.46
N ALA A 180 8.30 4.65 6.79
CA ALA A 180 8.48 6.10 6.89
C ALA A 180 8.38 6.62 8.33
N PHE A 181 7.48 6.07 9.14
CA PHE A 181 7.16 6.60 10.47
C PHE A 181 7.78 5.80 11.62
N GLN A 182 8.85 5.04 11.36
CA GLN A 182 9.56 4.29 12.40
C GLN A 182 9.94 5.15 13.61
N ALA A 183 10.52 6.33 13.37
CA ALA A 183 10.95 7.25 14.41
C ALA A 183 9.76 7.80 15.21
N PHE A 184 8.67 8.16 14.52
CA PHE A 184 7.43 8.61 15.15
C PHE A 184 6.85 7.53 16.07
N TYR A 185 6.73 6.29 15.61
CA TYR A 185 6.18 5.18 16.41
C TYR A 185 7.04 4.88 17.64
N ARG A 186 8.36 4.89 17.47
CA ARG A 186 9.31 4.74 18.57
C ARG A 186 9.13 5.83 19.62
N ASP A 187 9.17 7.10 19.21
CA ASP A 187 9.21 8.22 20.13
C ASP A 187 7.81 8.52 20.73
N ARG A 188 6.72 8.26 20.01
CA ARG A 188 5.35 8.60 20.43
C ARG A 188 4.59 7.45 21.08
N PHE A 189 4.86 6.22 20.67
CA PHE A 189 4.14 5.05 21.16
C PHE A 189 5.03 4.08 21.94
N ASN A 190 6.31 4.42 22.15
CA ASN A 190 7.30 3.54 22.76
C ASN A 190 7.38 2.19 22.01
N LYS A 191 7.22 2.24 20.69
CA LYS A 191 7.26 1.09 19.78
C LYS A 191 8.59 1.11 19.02
N PRO A 192 9.66 0.49 19.55
CA PRO A 192 11.00 0.62 18.97
C PRO A 192 11.11 0.02 17.56
N GLY A 193 10.12 -0.78 17.16
CA GLY A 193 9.99 -1.45 15.86
C GLY A 193 11.06 -2.52 15.58
N VAL A 194 11.98 -2.76 16.52
CA VAL A 194 12.79 -3.98 16.57
C VAL A 194 12.04 -5.01 17.41
N GLY A 195 11.65 -6.13 16.81
CA GLY A 195 10.92 -7.21 17.48
C GLY A 195 9.41 -6.99 17.60
N GLU A 196 8.92 -5.78 17.33
CA GLU A 196 7.49 -5.50 17.18
C GLU A 196 7.11 -5.50 15.69
N ARG A 197 5.99 -6.15 15.37
CA ARG A 197 5.44 -6.12 14.02
C ARG A 197 4.73 -4.79 13.80
N ILE A 198 5.43 -3.84 13.18
CA ILE A 198 4.87 -2.58 12.68
C ILE A 198 4.88 -2.65 11.16
N ASP A 199 3.70 -2.71 10.59
CA ASP A 199 3.50 -2.81 9.15
C ASP A 199 3.56 -1.42 8.49
N SER A 200 4.29 -1.31 7.38
CA SER A 200 4.14 -0.19 6.44
C SER A 200 3.16 -0.57 5.33
N THR A 201 2.56 0.45 4.73
CA THR A 201 1.58 0.31 3.65
C THR A 201 2.20 0.69 2.30
N LEU A 202 1.91 -0.10 1.26
CA LEU A 202 2.27 0.21 -0.13
C LEU A 202 1.21 1.14 -0.73
N GLY A 203 1.64 1.99 -1.66
CA GLY A 203 0.75 2.94 -2.31
C GLY A 203 1.44 3.71 -3.42
N ALA A 204 0.83 4.82 -3.84
CA ALA A 204 1.32 5.65 -4.94
C ALA A 204 2.79 6.07 -4.79
N SER A 205 3.21 6.43 -3.57
CA SER A 205 4.60 6.81 -3.30
C SER A 205 5.57 5.65 -3.49
N THR A 206 5.14 4.40 -3.30
CA THR A 206 5.97 3.22 -3.59
C THR A 206 6.24 3.11 -5.09
N TYR A 207 5.20 3.30 -5.92
CA TYR A 207 5.33 3.30 -7.38
C TYR A 207 6.27 4.41 -7.85
N SER A 208 6.08 5.65 -7.38
CA SER A 208 6.91 6.81 -7.76
C SER A 208 8.39 6.58 -7.43
N GLN A 209 8.69 6.13 -6.20
CA GLN A 209 10.06 5.84 -5.79
C GLN A 209 10.68 4.74 -6.65
N LEU A 210 9.94 3.65 -6.92
CA LEU A 210 10.44 2.57 -7.75
C LEU A 210 10.70 3.02 -9.20
N PHE A 211 9.80 3.84 -9.75
CA PHE A 211 9.94 4.42 -11.09
C PHE A 211 11.25 5.20 -11.22
N ASP A 212 11.52 6.10 -10.28
CA ASP A 212 12.75 6.90 -10.27
C ASP A 212 14.00 6.02 -10.12
N ILE A 213 13.96 5.03 -9.23
CA ILE A 213 15.06 4.09 -9.03
C ILE A 213 15.35 3.28 -10.30
N VAL A 214 14.32 2.76 -10.97
CA VAL A 214 14.44 2.01 -12.23
C VAL A 214 15.03 2.89 -13.32
N LYS A 215 14.56 4.13 -13.44
CA LYS A 215 15.08 5.11 -14.41
C LYS A 215 16.57 5.37 -14.19
N LEU A 216 17.01 5.46 -12.94
CA LEU A 216 18.42 5.65 -12.55
C LEU A 216 19.28 4.38 -12.60
N SER A 217 18.68 3.23 -12.86
CA SER A 217 19.31 1.90 -12.75
C SER A 217 19.23 1.09 -14.04
N GLN A 218 18.94 1.74 -15.17
CA GLN A 218 18.85 1.08 -16.48
C GLN A 218 20.09 0.23 -16.79
N GLY A 219 19.86 -0.98 -17.27
CA GLY A 219 20.92 -1.93 -17.64
C GLY A 219 21.63 -2.59 -16.46
N ARG A 220 21.20 -2.36 -15.21
CA ARG A 220 21.77 -3.01 -14.02
C ARG A 220 20.83 -4.07 -13.47
N ASP A 221 21.43 -5.10 -12.88
CA ASP A 221 20.68 -6.06 -12.08
C ASP A 221 20.15 -5.37 -10.82
N MET A 222 18.87 -5.60 -10.52
CA MET A 222 18.16 -4.99 -9.41
C MET A 222 17.63 -6.07 -8.46
N THR A 223 17.78 -5.83 -7.15
CA THR A 223 17.21 -6.66 -6.09
C THR A 223 16.33 -5.80 -5.19
N LEU A 224 15.07 -6.18 -5.01
CA LEU A 224 14.16 -5.59 -4.03
C LEU A 224 14.12 -6.45 -2.77
N LYS A 225 14.61 -5.90 -1.66
CA LYS A 225 14.59 -6.51 -0.33
C LYS A 225 13.46 -5.91 0.49
N PHE A 226 12.48 -6.73 0.82
CA PHE A 226 11.50 -6.45 1.85
C PHE A 226 12.17 -6.63 3.21
N ASP A 227 12.55 -5.53 3.84
CA ASP A 227 13.40 -5.45 5.04
C ASP A 227 12.71 -4.79 6.25
N ASN A 228 11.39 -4.63 6.12
CA ASN A 228 10.44 -4.33 7.18
C ASN A 228 9.14 -5.10 6.92
N HIS A 229 8.19 -5.04 7.84
CA HIS A 229 6.88 -5.66 7.63
C HIS A 229 6.04 -4.79 6.69
N ILE A 230 5.55 -5.39 5.61
CA ILE A 230 4.61 -4.78 4.68
C ILE A 230 3.22 -5.38 4.93
N GLY A 231 2.29 -4.55 5.37
CA GLY A 231 0.93 -4.97 5.73
C GLY A 231 0.02 -5.17 4.51
N GLY A 232 0.30 -4.50 3.40
CA GLY A 232 -0.51 -4.59 2.20
C GLY A 232 -0.39 -3.37 1.32
N SER A 233 -1.42 -3.15 0.51
CA SER A 233 -1.54 -2.05 -0.43
C SER A 233 -2.79 -1.24 -0.09
N ALA A 234 -2.66 0.08 -0.04
CA ALA A 234 -3.78 1.00 0.02
C ALA A 234 -4.26 1.45 -1.37
N ASP A 235 -3.58 1.01 -2.44
CA ASP A 235 -3.91 1.35 -3.83
C ASP A 235 -3.62 0.16 -4.75
N ASP A 236 -4.55 -0.79 -4.80
CA ASP A 236 -4.37 -2.04 -5.53
C ASP A 236 -4.19 -1.86 -7.04
N GLU A 237 -4.81 -0.83 -7.61
CA GLU A 237 -4.63 -0.48 -9.03
C GLU A 237 -3.16 -0.14 -9.31
N ILE A 238 -2.58 0.78 -8.53
CA ILE A 238 -1.16 1.17 -8.67
C ILE A 238 -0.22 0.04 -8.22
N ASN A 239 -0.59 -0.77 -7.24
CA ASN A 239 0.22 -1.89 -6.78
C ASN A 239 0.46 -2.92 -7.90
N MET A 240 -0.56 -3.21 -8.72
CA MET A 240 -0.38 -4.06 -9.90
C MET A 240 0.58 -3.44 -10.92
N TYR A 241 0.54 -2.13 -11.15
CA TYR A 241 1.53 -1.46 -12.01
C TYR A 241 2.94 -1.52 -11.42
N THR A 242 3.07 -1.37 -10.10
CA THR A 242 4.34 -1.50 -9.36
C THR A 242 4.93 -2.89 -9.54
N GLY A 243 4.14 -3.94 -9.33
CA GLY A 243 4.57 -5.32 -9.57
C GLY A 243 4.94 -5.60 -11.02
N ARG A 244 4.19 -5.05 -11.99
CA ARG A 244 4.56 -5.17 -13.41
C ARG A 244 5.90 -4.51 -13.72
N MET A 245 6.25 -3.42 -13.04
CA MET A 245 7.56 -2.77 -13.15
C MET A 245 8.69 -3.64 -12.57
N ILE A 246 8.47 -4.26 -11.41
CA ILE A 246 9.41 -5.24 -10.83
C ILE A 246 9.67 -6.38 -11.82
N HIS A 247 8.59 -6.95 -12.37
CA HIS A 247 8.66 -8.08 -13.28
C HIS A 247 9.31 -7.72 -14.62
N SER A 248 8.97 -6.57 -15.22
CA SER A 248 9.53 -6.14 -16.51
C SER A 248 11.04 -5.88 -16.45
N ASN A 249 11.53 -5.45 -15.28
CA ASN A 249 12.94 -5.23 -15.00
C ASN A 249 13.66 -6.48 -14.47
N LYS A 250 13.00 -7.65 -14.42
CA LYS A 250 13.57 -8.92 -13.96
C LYS A 250 14.25 -8.82 -12.59
N MET A 251 13.65 -8.05 -11.68
CA MET A 251 14.24 -7.86 -10.36
C MET A 251 14.21 -9.15 -9.55
N THR A 252 15.25 -9.41 -8.77
CA THR A 252 15.18 -10.39 -7.68
C THR A 252 14.34 -9.80 -6.55
N THR A 253 13.40 -10.55 -5.99
CA THR A 253 12.70 -10.16 -4.76
C THR A 253 13.13 -11.03 -3.60
N ILE A 254 13.36 -10.41 -2.44
CA ILE A 254 13.83 -11.08 -1.23
C ILE A 254 12.98 -10.62 -0.05
N VAL A 255 12.39 -11.55 0.67
CA VAL A 255 11.89 -11.29 2.03
C VAL A 255 13.00 -11.64 3.00
N THR A 256 13.51 -10.64 3.71
CA THR A 256 14.64 -10.80 4.66
C THR A 256 14.16 -11.35 6.01
N PRO A 257 15.05 -11.74 6.94
CA PRO A 257 14.69 -12.16 8.29
C PRO A 257 13.91 -11.11 9.10
N ARG A 258 14.07 -9.82 8.76
CA ARG A 258 13.35 -8.70 9.41
C ARG A 258 12.09 -8.29 8.65
N GLY A 259 11.91 -8.83 7.44
CA GLY A 259 10.84 -8.46 6.55
C GLY A 259 9.66 -9.42 6.60
N SER A 260 8.53 -8.91 6.16
CA SER A 260 7.41 -9.77 5.75
C SER A 260 6.60 -9.08 4.67
N VAL A 261 5.94 -9.87 3.84
CA VAL A 261 4.98 -9.38 2.85
C VAL A 261 3.61 -9.99 3.11
N PHE A 262 2.61 -9.13 3.20
CA PHE A 262 1.21 -9.52 3.38
C PHE A 262 0.35 -8.82 2.32
N SER A 263 -0.77 -9.43 1.93
CA SER A 263 -1.72 -8.84 0.97
C SER A 263 -1.02 -8.35 -0.31
N GLY A 264 -1.22 -7.10 -0.72
CA GLY A 264 -0.53 -6.46 -1.86
C GLY A 264 1.00 -6.49 -1.80
N GLY A 265 1.61 -6.65 -0.63
CA GLY A 265 3.05 -6.91 -0.52
C GLY A 265 3.45 -8.27 -1.10
N THR A 266 2.60 -9.29 -0.90
CA THR A 266 2.80 -10.62 -1.49
C THR A 266 2.69 -10.56 -3.01
N ASP A 267 1.84 -9.68 -3.54
CA ASP A 267 1.74 -9.43 -4.98
C ASP A 267 3.06 -8.89 -5.54
N LEU A 268 3.70 -7.93 -4.86
CA LEU A 268 5.00 -7.39 -5.28
C LEU A 268 6.12 -8.43 -5.15
N PHE A 269 6.12 -9.24 -4.08
CA PHE A 269 7.06 -10.35 -3.97
C PHE A 269 6.87 -11.38 -5.09
N ALA A 270 5.61 -11.66 -5.48
CA ALA A 270 5.27 -12.54 -6.59
C ALA A 270 5.79 -12.06 -7.95
N ALA A 271 6.08 -10.76 -8.08
CA ALA A 271 6.59 -10.16 -9.31
C ALA A 271 8.07 -10.42 -9.60
N GLY A 272 8.83 -10.83 -8.58
CA GLY A 272 10.28 -11.05 -8.71
C GLY A 272 10.65 -12.32 -9.47
N TYR A 273 11.89 -12.34 -9.96
CA TYR A 273 12.51 -13.51 -10.57
C TYR A 273 14.03 -13.48 -10.36
N PRO A 274 14.59 -14.29 -9.43
CA PRO A 274 13.92 -15.19 -8.49
C PRO A 274 13.20 -14.47 -7.33
N ARG A 275 12.40 -15.25 -6.60
CA ARG A 275 11.69 -14.91 -5.35
C ARG A 275 12.30 -15.70 -4.20
N ILE A 276 12.96 -15.01 -3.27
CA ILE A 276 13.78 -15.59 -2.20
C ILE A 276 13.15 -15.30 -0.84
N LEU A 277 13.03 -16.31 0.01
CA LEU A 277 12.68 -16.16 1.42
C LEU A 277 13.90 -16.50 2.28
N GLU A 278 14.45 -15.50 2.95
CA GLU A 278 15.44 -15.68 4.02
C GLU A 278 14.66 -15.84 5.34
N ARG A 279 14.69 -17.03 5.94
CA ARG A 279 13.83 -17.30 7.11
C ARG A 279 14.28 -16.53 8.35
N ALA A 280 13.33 -15.92 9.06
CA ALA A 280 13.58 -15.22 10.32
C ALA A 280 14.11 -16.15 11.42
N ASP A 281 13.53 -17.34 11.52
CA ASP A 281 13.88 -18.41 12.44
C ASP A 281 13.86 -19.75 11.69
N THR A 282 15.06 -20.28 11.44
CA THR A 282 15.25 -21.50 10.66
C THR A 282 14.78 -22.76 11.39
N SER A 283 14.53 -22.67 12.70
CA SER A 283 13.98 -23.76 13.52
C SER A 283 12.45 -23.89 13.41
N LYS A 284 11.77 -22.86 12.91
CA LYS A 284 10.32 -22.82 12.73
C LYS A 284 9.89 -23.22 11.32
N ALA A 285 8.66 -23.72 11.22
CA ALA A 285 8.00 -23.89 9.93
C ALA A 285 7.80 -22.53 9.23
N ILE A 286 7.64 -22.52 7.90
CA ILE A 286 7.56 -21.27 7.11
C ILE A 286 6.42 -20.38 7.61
N GLU A 287 5.23 -20.93 7.79
CA GLU A 287 4.04 -20.22 8.21
C GLU A 287 4.17 -19.65 9.64
N GLN A 288 4.96 -20.29 10.50
CA GLN A 288 5.20 -19.83 11.88
C GLN A 288 6.13 -18.62 11.95
N ASN A 289 6.90 -18.36 10.88
CA ASN A 289 7.71 -17.15 10.76
C ASN A 289 6.87 -15.92 10.39
N LYS A 290 5.64 -16.09 9.89
CA LYS A 290 4.73 -15.00 9.46
C LYS A 290 5.39 -13.99 8.50
N GLN A 291 6.23 -14.49 7.61
CA GLN A 291 6.97 -13.66 6.65
C GLN A 291 6.26 -13.49 5.31
N VAL A 292 5.38 -14.41 4.93
CA VAL A 292 4.61 -14.32 3.68
C VAL A 292 3.17 -14.73 3.95
N GLY A 293 2.22 -13.82 3.73
CA GLY A 293 0.81 -14.11 3.97
C GLY A 293 -0.13 -13.54 2.91
N VAL A 294 -1.31 -14.14 2.82
CA VAL A 294 -2.35 -13.78 1.85
C VAL A 294 -3.71 -13.74 2.53
N HIS A 295 -4.62 -13.01 1.92
CA HIS A 295 -6.03 -12.99 2.26
C HIS A 295 -6.84 -12.55 1.03
N SER A 296 -8.16 -12.70 1.09
CA SER A 296 -9.06 -12.16 0.08
C SER A 296 -9.17 -10.63 0.22
N TRP A 297 -9.36 -9.91 -0.88
CA TRP A 297 -9.73 -8.50 -0.82
C TRP A 297 -11.24 -8.33 -0.54
N ALA A 298 -11.63 -7.10 -0.19
CA ALA A 298 -13.01 -6.65 -0.03
C ALA A 298 -13.13 -5.21 -0.52
N GLU A 299 -14.32 -4.81 -0.91
CA GLU A 299 -14.65 -3.45 -1.34
C GLU A 299 -15.96 -3.03 -0.67
N GLY A 300 -15.89 -2.05 0.22
CA GLY A 300 -17.02 -1.67 1.08
C GLY A 300 -17.50 -2.85 1.93
N ASP A 301 -18.80 -3.15 1.84
CA ASP A 301 -19.45 -4.24 2.57
C ASP A 301 -19.33 -5.61 1.87
N LYS A 302 -18.75 -5.67 0.67
CA LYS A 302 -18.68 -6.88 -0.15
C LYS A 302 -17.30 -7.51 -0.13
N THR A 303 -17.28 -8.82 0.06
CA THR A 303 -16.09 -9.66 -0.14
C THR A 303 -15.83 -9.91 -1.62
N ALA A 304 -14.58 -10.21 -1.99
CA ALA A 304 -14.23 -10.55 -3.37
C ALA A 304 -15.14 -11.61 -4.00
N LYS A 305 -15.55 -12.63 -3.23
CA LYS A 305 -16.36 -13.75 -3.74
C LYS A 305 -17.80 -13.37 -4.07
N GLU A 306 -18.26 -12.21 -3.62
CA GLU A 306 -19.59 -11.67 -3.94
C GLU A 306 -19.60 -10.92 -5.27
N PHE A 307 -18.43 -10.57 -5.80
CA PHE A 307 -18.30 -10.03 -7.15
C PHE A 307 -18.25 -11.16 -8.19
N PRO A 308 -18.91 -11.00 -9.35
CA PRO A 308 -18.78 -11.98 -10.42
C PRO A 308 -17.36 -11.95 -10.98
N TYR A 309 -16.79 -13.10 -11.38
CA TYR A 309 -15.45 -13.16 -11.98
C TYR A 309 -15.28 -12.41 -13.32
N THR A 310 -16.37 -11.87 -13.88
CA THR A 310 -16.35 -10.94 -15.02
C THR A 310 -16.09 -9.49 -14.59
N ASN A 311 -16.19 -9.18 -13.29
CA ASN A 311 -15.86 -7.89 -12.73
C ASN A 311 -14.40 -7.51 -13.03
N GLU A 312 -14.17 -6.24 -13.29
CA GLU A 312 -12.86 -5.71 -13.67
C GLU A 312 -11.77 -6.01 -12.64
N SER A 313 -12.06 -5.87 -11.34
CA SER A 313 -11.12 -6.15 -10.24
C SER A 313 -10.62 -7.59 -10.25
N HIS A 314 -11.49 -8.55 -10.58
CA HIS A 314 -11.06 -9.93 -10.76
C HIS A 314 -10.23 -10.14 -12.03
N ARG A 315 -10.63 -9.51 -13.15
CA ARG A 315 -9.93 -9.65 -14.44
C ARG A 315 -8.55 -9.00 -14.40
N SER A 316 -8.40 -7.84 -13.76
CA SER A 316 -7.13 -7.14 -13.59
C SER A 316 -6.16 -7.96 -12.74
N GLN A 317 -6.62 -8.47 -11.59
CA GLN A 317 -5.82 -9.34 -10.72
C GLN A 317 -5.41 -10.65 -11.42
N ALA A 318 -6.35 -11.32 -12.11
CA ALA A 318 -6.05 -12.52 -12.88
C ALA A 318 -4.99 -12.27 -13.97
N THR A 319 -5.11 -11.13 -14.66
CA THR A 319 -4.15 -10.70 -15.68
C THR A 319 -2.78 -10.37 -15.07
N TYR A 320 -2.76 -9.70 -13.92
CA TYR A 320 -1.55 -9.39 -13.17
C TYR A 320 -0.81 -10.67 -12.79
N PHE A 321 -1.45 -11.59 -12.07
CA PHE A 321 -0.82 -12.84 -11.64
C PHE A 321 -0.43 -13.73 -12.81
N LYS A 322 -1.25 -13.82 -13.87
CA LYS A 322 -0.88 -14.52 -15.10
C LYS A 322 0.40 -13.95 -15.70
N LYS A 323 0.56 -12.63 -15.70
CA LYS A 323 1.76 -11.95 -16.21
C LYS A 323 3.00 -12.30 -15.38
N VAL A 324 2.91 -12.18 -14.05
CA VAL A 324 4.09 -12.27 -13.20
C VAL A 324 4.47 -13.69 -12.78
N MET A 325 3.51 -14.61 -12.74
CA MET A 325 3.71 -16.02 -12.32
C MET A 325 3.48 -17.04 -13.43
N GLY A 326 3.14 -16.60 -14.66
CA GLY A 326 2.85 -17.49 -15.77
C GLY A 326 1.63 -18.37 -15.53
N ASP A 327 1.70 -19.64 -15.93
CA ASP A 327 0.54 -20.56 -15.92
C ASP A 327 -0.07 -20.83 -14.55
N LYS A 328 0.72 -20.70 -13.49
CA LYS A 328 0.25 -20.87 -12.11
C LYS A 328 -0.42 -19.63 -11.54
N GLY A 329 -0.32 -18.47 -12.21
CA GLY A 329 -0.77 -17.18 -11.71
C GLY A 329 -2.25 -17.13 -11.35
N ILE A 330 -3.14 -17.52 -12.27
CA ILE A 330 -4.58 -17.51 -12.01
C ILE A 330 -4.93 -18.47 -10.86
N ALA A 331 -4.29 -19.64 -10.81
CA ALA A 331 -4.52 -20.59 -9.72
C ALA A 331 -4.02 -20.08 -8.36
N PHE A 332 -2.93 -19.30 -8.34
CA PHE A 332 -2.44 -18.64 -7.12
C PHE A 332 -3.39 -17.51 -6.69
N TYR A 333 -3.89 -16.69 -7.61
CA TYR A 333 -4.90 -15.68 -7.30
C TYR A 333 -6.16 -16.31 -6.68
N MET A 334 -6.68 -17.38 -7.28
CA MET A 334 -7.82 -18.08 -6.71
C MET A 334 -7.52 -18.68 -5.34
N PHE A 335 -6.26 -19.03 -5.06
CA PHE A 335 -5.84 -19.46 -3.73
C PHE A 335 -5.92 -18.31 -2.73
N THR A 336 -5.42 -17.11 -3.05
CA THR A 336 -5.48 -15.97 -2.10
C THR A 336 -6.92 -15.67 -1.66
N LEU A 337 -7.88 -15.70 -2.59
CA LEU A 337 -9.30 -15.51 -2.28
C LEU A 337 -9.88 -16.61 -1.36
N ASN A 338 -9.35 -17.82 -1.45
CA ASN A 338 -9.90 -18.98 -0.74
C ASN A 338 -9.23 -19.27 0.60
N SER A 339 -8.03 -18.73 0.83
CA SER A 339 -7.23 -19.05 2.02
C SER A 339 -7.71 -18.34 3.27
N ALA A 340 -8.12 -17.06 3.18
CA ALA A 340 -8.63 -16.29 4.31
C ALA A 340 -9.61 -15.18 3.85
N PRO A 341 -10.58 -14.78 4.68
CA PRO A 341 -11.42 -13.60 4.42
C PRO A 341 -10.60 -12.30 4.50
N ALA A 342 -11.19 -11.16 4.13
CA ALA A 342 -10.50 -9.87 4.15
C ALA A 342 -9.96 -9.46 5.52
N SER A 343 -10.64 -9.81 6.60
CA SER A 343 -10.18 -9.59 7.98
C SER A 343 -9.32 -10.72 8.56
N GLY A 344 -9.01 -11.74 7.77
CA GLY A 344 -8.26 -12.92 8.19
C GLY A 344 -6.85 -12.97 7.63
N GLU A 345 -6.09 -13.95 8.09
CA GLU A 345 -4.71 -14.17 7.65
C GLU A 345 -4.48 -15.63 7.28
N HIS A 346 -3.90 -15.87 6.12
CA HIS A 346 -3.28 -17.16 5.79
C HIS A 346 -1.78 -16.98 5.59
N TRP A 347 -1.00 -17.44 6.56
CA TRP A 347 0.45 -17.49 6.46
C TRP A 347 0.88 -18.68 5.61
N MET A 348 1.64 -18.41 4.57
CA MET A 348 1.93 -19.39 3.53
C MET A 348 2.78 -20.54 4.06
N THR A 349 2.31 -21.77 3.83
CA THR A 349 3.06 -22.99 4.17
C THR A 349 4.05 -23.35 3.06
N LYS A 350 4.97 -24.27 3.36
CA LYS A 350 5.81 -24.87 2.31
C LYS A 350 4.98 -25.56 1.22
N ALA A 351 3.92 -26.28 1.60
CA ALA A 351 3.06 -26.98 0.65
C ALA A 351 2.32 -26.02 -0.29
N ASP A 352 1.83 -24.89 0.23
CA ASP A 352 1.25 -23.82 -0.59
C ASP A 352 2.29 -23.30 -1.60
N SER A 353 3.48 -22.97 -1.10
CA SER A 353 4.57 -22.48 -1.95
C SER A 353 4.94 -23.48 -3.04
N ASP A 354 5.14 -24.76 -2.71
CA ASP A 354 5.49 -25.81 -3.67
C ASP A 354 4.41 -25.97 -4.75
N LYS A 355 3.12 -25.97 -4.36
CA LYS A 355 1.98 -26.09 -5.28
C LYS A 355 2.03 -25.00 -6.37
N TYR A 356 2.29 -23.77 -5.97
CA TYR A 356 2.31 -22.62 -6.88
C TYR A 356 3.70 -22.24 -7.41
N SER A 357 4.74 -23.00 -7.02
CA SER A 357 6.15 -22.64 -7.23
C SER A 357 6.45 -21.20 -6.81
N PHE A 358 5.84 -20.77 -5.69
CA PHE A 358 5.79 -19.37 -5.28
C PHE A 358 7.14 -18.88 -4.75
N ILE A 359 7.63 -19.43 -3.64
CA ILE A 359 9.02 -19.19 -3.20
C ILE A 359 9.93 -20.05 -4.08
N THR A 360 10.79 -19.40 -4.85
CA THR A 360 11.72 -20.11 -5.75
C THR A 360 13.01 -20.54 -5.07
N ARG A 361 13.31 -19.95 -3.91
CA ARG A 361 14.46 -20.28 -3.08
C ARG A 361 14.20 -19.94 -1.62
N ILE A 362 14.52 -20.87 -0.73
CA ILE A 362 14.46 -20.67 0.71
C ILE A 362 15.91 -20.70 1.21
N GLU A 363 16.30 -19.67 1.95
CA GLU A 363 17.63 -19.50 2.54
C GLU A 363 17.55 -19.56 4.06
#